data_AF-A0A2V9YCR5-F1
#
_entry.id   AF-A0A2V9YCR5-F1
#
_cell.length_a   1.000
_cell.length_b   1.000
_cell.length_c   1.000
_cell.angle_alpha   90.00
_cell.angle_beta   90.00
_cell.angle_gamma   90.00
#
_symmetry.space_group_name_H-M   'P 1'
#
loop_
_entity.id
_entity.type
_entity.pdbx_description
1 polymer ?
#
loop_
_entity_poly.entity_id
_entity_poly.type
_entity_poly.pdbx_seq_one_letter_code
_entity_poly.pdbx_strand_id
1 'polypeptide(L)'
;MQKKVGYVIALLLMSTPLITQTKRLWVLQSSGEMVEYDPTTFAPKQHVKLPPEALKSPSNISVNRQGQILFAPTISLPLSEADVIDAHKIWIWNGHTATSIDQAVEHKSEEHGSNQAVTESAPFPYLSADGNHLFWFANQPRRLQREEVDLSTTVTFQAWRTDVEGKAREEMTSTKLPDCRCPTGSCDESCPSVAVWAPDDGIQNFFLTTQVVAGQTATTYKESTRYQLEGSKWTANTLSQPLQRVLDANSSGSVIVEAIPDTGCCGWSNQSNDQTLVLVDGKTSTIFDEQATYKNADYDVSFYTSNARLSPDAGRVAVTITATTQSNKAIQLSEQGQANPEESQLIRKALLELPAVEVKSVEDAPRRLTFVPHAVLVGWLNDKELLIIENHLLVAYNLGTGGRRRSTVKAEDGLHVFLR
;
A
#
# COMPACT_ATOMS: atom_id res chain seq x y z
N MET A 1 14.39 -62.67 16.68
CA MET A 1 13.18 -61.83 16.80
C MET A 1 13.53 -60.35 16.60
N GLN A 2 14.17 -60.02 15.46
CA GLN A 2 14.95 -58.76 15.33
C GLN A 2 14.97 -58.20 13.88
N LYS A 3 13.86 -58.34 13.13
CA LYS A 3 13.75 -57.89 11.73
C LYS A 3 12.37 -57.36 11.33
N LYS A 4 11.58 -56.80 12.26
CA LYS A 4 10.23 -56.27 11.95
C LYS A 4 9.91 -54.89 12.53
N VAL A 5 10.90 -54.13 13.00
CA VAL A 5 10.68 -52.79 13.58
C VAL A 5 11.16 -51.65 12.65
N GLY A 6 11.91 -51.95 11.58
CA GLY A 6 12.49 -50.93 10.70
C GLY A 6 11.59 -50.38 9.57
N TYR A 7 10.42 -50.98 9.32
CA TYR A 7 9.59 -50.61 8.15
C TYR A 7 8.38 -49.72 8.48
N VAL A 8 8.06 -49.48 9.74
CA VAL A 8 6.90 -48.64 10.13
C VAL A 8 7.29 -47.17 10.31
N ILE A 9 8.56 -46.86 10.58
CA ILE A 9 9.02 -45.46 10.76
C ILE A 9 9.33 -44.77 9.42
N ALA A 10 9.69 -45.52 8.38
CA ALA A 10 9.98 -44.95 7.06
C ALA A 10 8.74 -44.60 6.23
N LEU A 11 7.55 -45.11 6.59
CA LEU A 11 6.28 -44.78 5.92
C LEU A 11 5.49 -43.65 6.59
N LEU A 12 5.85 -43.23 7.82
CA LEU A 12 5.21 -42.08 8.49
C LEU A 12 5.86 -40.73 8.16
N LEU A 13 6.93 -40.72 7.37
CA LEU A 13 7.65 -39.50 6.95
C LEU A 13 7.29 -39.04 5.52
N MET A 14 6.29 -39.65 4.89
CA MET A 14 5.90 -39.40 3.49
C MET A 14 4.41 -39.05 3.37
N SER A 15 3.93 -38.08 4.15
CA SER A 15 2.71 -37.31 3.86
C SER A 15 2.49 -36.23 4.90
N THR A 16 3.46 -35.35 5.13
CA THR A 16 3.04 -33.98 5.43
C THR A 16 2.50 -33.45 4.10
N PRO A 17 1.19 -33.18 3.93
CA PRO A 17 0.84 -32.21 2.91
C PRO A 17 1.73 -31.01 3.26
N LEU A 18 2.57 -30.58 2.32
CA LEU A 18 2.88 -29.16 2.28
C LEU A 18 1.49 -28.54 2.33
N ILE A 19 1.12 -27.99 3.49
CA ILE A 19 0.07 -27.00 3.54
C ILE A 19 0.71 -25.85 2.77
N THR A 20 0.69 -25.96 1.44
CA THR A 20 0.71 -24.83 0.55
C THR A 20 -0.48 -24.05 1.06
N GLN A 21 -0.18 -23.07 1.92
CA GLN A 21 -1.17 -22.16 2.43
C GLN A 21 -1.67 -21.44 1.19
N THR A 22 -2.76 -21.96 0.63
CA THR A 22 -3.37 -21.41 -0.57
C THR A 22 -3.74 -19.98 -0.20
N LYS A 23 -3.31 -19.01 -1.01
CA LYS A 23 -3.67 -17.61 -0.80
C LYS A 23 -5.18 -17.49 -0.57
N ARG A 24 -5.59 -16.54 0.26
CA ARG A 24 -7.01 -16.25 0.50
C ARG A 24 -7.42 -15.13 -0.45
N LEU A 25 -8.54 -15.31 -1.14
CA LEU A 25 -9.08 -14.33 -2.07
C LEU A 25 -10.37 -13.78 -1.49
N TRP A 26 -10.37 -12.50 -1.13
CA TRP A 26 -11.54 -11.79 -0.64
C TRP A 26 -11.98 -10.73 -1.65
N VAL A 27 -13.29 -10.58 -1.84
CA VAL A 27 -13.87 -9.57 -2.72
C VAL A 27 -14.94 -8.81 -1.96
N LEU A 28 -14.80 -7.49 -1.91
CA LEU A 28 -15.84 -6.60 -1.44
C LEU A 28 -16.90 -6.44 -2.52
N GLN A 29 -18.10 -6.93 -2.25
CA GLN A 29 -19.23 -6.83 -3.17
C GLN A 29 -19.96 -5.49 -2.97
N SER A 30 -20.63 -5.02 -4.03
CA SER A 30 -21.49 -3.83 -3.99
C SER A 30 -22.66 -3.94 -3.00
N SER A 31 -22.94 -5.14 -2.49
CA SER A 31 -23.91 -5.37 -1.41
C SER A 31 -23.42 -4.95 -0.02
N GLY A 32 -22.13 -4.70 0.17
CA GLY A 32 -21.52 -4.49 1.49
C GLY A 32 -20.98 -5.74 2.17
N GLU A 33 -21.05 -6.88 1.49
CA GLU A 33 -20.46 -8.12 1.98
C GLU A 33 -19.05 -8.31 1.42
N MET A 34 -18.13 -8.69 2.31
CA MET A 34 -16.85 -9.26 1.92
C MET A 34 -17.03 -10.77 1.76
N VAL A 35 -16.70 -11.29 0.58
CA VAL A 35 -16.85 -12.73 0.27
C VAL A 35 -15.49 -13.36 0.00
N GLU A 36 -15.18 -14.43 0.73
CA GLU A 36 -14.01 -15.26 0.47
C GLU A 36 -14.32 -16.23 -0.68
N TYR A 37 -13.38 -16.36 -1.62
CA TYR A 37 -13.43 -17.31 -2.72
C TYR A 37 -12.23 -18.24 -2.68
N ASP A 38 -12.41 -19.43 -3.24
CA ASP A 38 -11.29 -20.28 -3.61
C ASP A 38 -10.52 -19.67 -4.80
N PRO A 39 -9.21 -19.41 -4.71
CA PRO A 39 -8.47 -18.81 -5.84
C PRO A 39 -8.35 -19.72 -7.07
N THR A 40 -8.50 -21.04 -6.89
CA THR A 40 -8.34 -22.03 -7.97
C THR A 40 -9.65 -22.33 -8.70
N THR A 41 -10.79 -22.25 -8.01
CA THR A 41 -12.12 -22.53 -8.60
C THR A 41 -13.04 -21.32 -8.68
N PHE A 42 -12.71 -20.23 -7.97
CA PHE A 42 -13.58 -19.08 -7.73
C PHE A 42 -14.93 -19.44 -7.09
N ALA A 43 -15.00 -20.58 -6.38
CA ALA A 43 -16.18 -20.94 -5.61
C ALA A 43 -16.23 -20.11 -4.31
N PRO A 44 -17.39 -19.54 -3.95
CA PRO A 44 -17.53 -18.82 -2.68
C PRO A 44 -17.36 -19.76 -1.50
N LYS A 45 -16.71 -19.28 -0.44
CA LYS A 45 -16.45 -20.02 0.81
C LYS A 45 -17.17 -19.40 1.99
N GLN A 46 -17.02 -18.09 2.18
CA GLN A 46 -17.50 -17.39 3.37
C GLN A 46 -17.97 -15.99 3.04
N HIS A 47 -18.97 -15.50 3.79
CA HIS A 47 -19.50 -14.15 3.68
C HIS A 47 -19.34 -13.45 5.03
N VAL A 48 -18.87 -12.20 5.00
CA VAL A 48 -18.69 -11.34 6.17
C VAL A 48 -19.35 -10.00 5.88
N LYS A 49 -20.25 -9.57 6.76
CA LYS A 49 -20.88 -8.24 6.66
C LYS A 49 -19.93 -7.19 7.24
N LEU A 50 -19.59 -6.21 6.43
CA LEU A 50 -18.79 -5.07 6.87
C LEU A 50 -19.69 -3.95 7.42
N PRO A 51 -19.12 -3.02 8.22
CA PRO A 51 -19.78 -1.76 8.53
C PRO A 51 -20.15 -1.00 7.24
N PRO A 52 -21.30 -0.29 7.19
CA PRO A 52 -21.73 0.45 6.01
C PRO A 52 -20.71 1.49 5.51
N GLU A 53 -19.90 2.04 6.42
CA GLU A 53 -18.87 3.02 6.13
C GLU A 53 -17.72 2.42 5.29
N ALA A 54 -17.47 1.12 5.45
CA ALA A 54 -16.40 0.42 4.72
C ALA A 54 -16.65 0.40 3.20
N LEU A 55 -17.90 0.39 2.76
CA LEU A 55 -18.26 0.48 1.34
C LEU A 55 -17.89 1.83 0.71
N LYS A 56 -17.91 2.91 1.50
CA LYS A 56 -17.60 4.25 1.01
C LYS A 56 -16.09 4.50 0.92
N SER A 57 -15.32 3.73 1.68
CA SER A 57 -13.87 3.87 1.81
C SER A 57 -13.19 2.50 1.73
N PRO A 58 -13.20 1.81 0.57
CA PRO A 58 -12.59 0.49 0.42
C PRO A 58 -11.08 0.50 0.69
N SER A 59 -10.40 1.63 0.47
CA SER A 59 -8.99 1.86 0.81
C SER A 59 -8.67 1.70 2.31
N ASN A 60 -9.69 1.79 3.17
CA ASN A 60 -9.55 1.69 4.62
C ASN A 60 -9.79 0.27 5.14
N ILE A 61 -10.00 -0.67 4.22
CA ILE A 61 -10.11 -2.09 4.52
C ILE A 61 -8.77 -2.75 4.28
N SER A 62 -8.35 -3.58 5.22
CA SER A 62 -7.20 -4.47 5.04
C SER A 62 -7.57 -5.90 5.41
N VAL A 63 -6.89 -6.84 4.77
CA VAL A 63 -7.01 -8.28 5.03
C VAL A 63 -5.62 -8.84 5.19
N ASN A 64 -5.35 -9.61 6.25
CA ASN A 64 -4.05 -10.26 6.43
C ASN A 64 -4.01 -11.67 5.83
N ARG A 65 -2.84 -12.30 5.90
CA ARG A 65 -2.63 -13.70 5.47
C ARG A 65 -3.56 -14.71 6.14
N GLN A 66 -3.98 -14.46 7.38
CA GLN A 66 -4.94 -15.33 8.08
C GLN A 66 -6.38 -15.09 7.64
N GLY A 67 -6.64 -14.10 6.78
CA GLY A 67 -7.98 -13.71 6.34
C GLY A 67 -8.75 -12.85 7.34
N GLN A 68 -8.13 -12.37 8.42
CA GLN A 68 -8.76 -11.38 9.30
C GLN A 68 -8.97 -10.09 8.52
N ILE A 69 -10.08 -9.39 8.80
CA ILE A 69 -10.45 -8.17 8.09
C ILE A 69 -10.45 -7.02 9.11
N LEU A 70 -9.79 -5.93 8.76
CA LEU A 70 -9.76 -4.69 9.54
C LEU A 70 -10.34 -3.56 8.70
N PHE A 71 -11.27 -2.81 9.27
CA PHE A 71 -11.72 -1.53 8.76
C PHE A 71 -11.37 -0.44 9.78
N ALA A 72 -10.58 0.54 9.37
CA ALA A 72 -10.17 1.65 10.21
C ALA A 72 -10.45 2.99 9.50
N PRO A 73 -11.36 3.84 10.03
CA PRO A 73 -11.55 5.18 9.50
C PRO A 73 -10.25 6.00 9.53
N THR A 74 -10.01 6.75 8.46
CA THR A 74 -8.87 7.67 8.39
C THR A 74 -9.28 8.97 9.05
N ILE A 75 -8.49 9.42 10.01
CA ILE A 75 -8.70 10.66 10.74
C ILE A 75 -7.50 11.55 10.43
N SER A 76 -7.78 12.73 9.89
CA SER A 76 -6.75 13.70 9.53
C SER A 76 -6.36 14.52 10.75
N LEU A 77 -5.09 14.89 10.81
CA LEU A 77 -4.61 15.93 11.70
C LEU A 77 -4.44 17.22 10.89
N PRO A 78 -4.76 18.39 11.45
CA PRO A 78 -5.33 18.61 12.79
C PRO A 78 -6.77 18.09 12.94
N LEU A 79 -7.15 17.71 14.16
CA LEU A 79 -8.48 17.15 14.43
C LEU A 79 -9.58 18.18 14.20
N SER A 80 -10.69 17.79 13.57
CA SER A 80 -11.88 18.64 13.51
C SER A 80 -12.61 18.67 14.85
N GLU A 81 -13.48 19.66 15.07
CA GLU A 81 -14.31 19.73 16.28
C GLU A 81 -15.14 18.45 16.48
N ALA A 82 -15.64 17.85 15.39
CA ALA A 82 -16.36 16.59 15.43
C ALA A 82 -15.44 15.45 15.90
N ASP A 83 -14.21 15.39 15.39
CA ASP A 83 -13.27 14.33 15.74
C ASP A 83 -12.82 14.38 17.21
N VAL A 84 -12.87 15.56 17.84
CA VAL A 84 -12.57 15.73 19.27
C VAL A 84 -13.71 15.22 20.16
N ILE A 85 -14.96 15.30 19.69
CA ILE A 85 -16.15 14.94 20.46
C ILE A 85 -16.54 13.48 20.25
N ASP A 86 -16.41 13.00 19.01
CA ASP A 86 -16.90 11.69 18.61
C ASP A 86 -15.95 10.56 19.04
N ALA A 87 -16.55 9.43 19.45
CA ALA A 87 -15.78 8.23 19.75
C ALA A 87 -15.41 7.50 18.46
N HIS A 88 -14.10 7.44 18.18
CA HIS A 88 -13.58 6.78 16.99
C HIS A 88 -13.29 5.30 17.26
N LYS A 89 -13.85 4.45 16.40
CA LYS A 89 -13.71 3.00 16.53
C LYS A 89 -13.20 2.40 15.24
N ILE A 90 -12.33 1.41 15.40
CA ILE A 90 -11.96 0.49 14.34
C ILE A 90 -12.83 -0.76 14.45
N TRP A 91 -13.03 -1.44 13.34
CA TRP A 91 -13.79 -2.69 13.27
C TRP A 91 -12.87 -3.81 12.81
N ILE A 92 -12.92 -4.95 13.50
CA ILE A 92 -12.13 -6.14 13.20
C ILE A 92 -13.04 -7.35 13.11
N TRP A 93 -12.79 -8.18 12.11
CA TRP A 93 -13.25 -9.56 12.05
C TRP A 93 -12.06 -10.50 12.19
N ASN A 94 -12.05 -11.29 13.27
CA ASN A 94 -10.90 -12.11 13.67
C ASN A 94 -10.86 -13.51 13.00
N GLY A 95 -11.70 -13.79 12.01
CA GLY A 95 -11.89 -15.13 11.45
C GLY A 95 -13.19 -15.80 11.89
N HIS A 96 -13.81 -15.32 12.96
CA HIS A 96 -15.01 -15.92 13.55
C HIS A 96 -16.03 -14.86 13.95
N THR A 97 -15.60 -13.87 14.72
CA THR A 97 -16.45 -12.82 15.29
C THR A 97 -15.95 -11.44 14.94
N ALA A 98 -16.90 -10.51 14.82
CA ALA A 98 -16.60 -9.10 14.64
C ALA A 98 -16.61 -8.35 15.97
N THR A 99 -15.66 -7.43 16.16
CA THR A 99 -15.52 -6.59 17.35
C THR A 99 -15.11 -5.18 16.95
N SER A 100 -15.40 -4.21 17.82
CA SER A 100 -14.93 -2.83 17.66
C SER A 100 -13.99 -2.46 18.79
N ILE A 101 -12.92 -1.74 18.45
CA ILE A 101 -11.87 -1.29 19.36
C ILE A 101 -11.76 0.22 19.25
N ASP A 102 -11.45 0.88 20.36
CA ASP A 102 -11.19 2.33 20.36
C ASP A 102 -9.93 2.65 19.55
N GLN A 103 -9.99 3.68 18.69
CA GLN A 103 -8.84 4.08 17.87
C GLN A 103 -7.80 4.89 18.66
N ALA A 104 -8.09 5.24 19.91
CA ALA A 104 -7.24 6.03 20.81
C ALA A 104 -6.88 7.40 20.22
N VAL A 105 -7.87 8.07 19.62
CA VAL A 105 -7.73 9.46 19.18
C VAL A 105 -7.60 10.34 20.40
N GLU A 106 -6.58 11.19 20.42
CA GLU A 106 -6.29 12.08 21.55
C GLU A 106 -6.26 13.53 21.11
N HIS A 107 -6.88 14.40 21.91
CA HIS A 107 -6.75 15.85 21.86
C HIS A 107 -6.47 16.37 23.27
N LYS A 108 -5.38 17.14 23.42
CA LYS A 108 -5.00 17.80 24.68
C LYS A 108 -4.62 19.24 24.37
N SER A 109 -5.17 20.17 25.13
CA SER A 109 -4.89 21.60 25.03
C SER A 109 -4.43 22.15 26.38
N GLU A 110 -3.34 22.89 26.38
CA GLU A 110 -2.74 23.50 27.57
C GLU A 110 -2.41 24.97 27.30
N GLU A 111 -2.69 25.86 28.26
CA GLU A 111 -2.24 27.26 28.18
C GLU A 111 -0.72 27.36 28.44
N HIS A 112 -0.03 28.12 27.60
CA HIS A 112 1.41 28.33 27.70
C HIS A 112 1.76 29.82 27.54
N GLY A 113 1.48 30.61 28.59
CA GLY A 113 1.62 32.06 28.56
C GLY A 113 0.51 32.69 27.72
N SER A 114 0.87 33.49 26.71
CA SER A 114 -0.09 34.05 25.74
C SER A 114 -0.34 33.12 24.53
N ASN A 115 0.12 31.88 24.60
CA ASN A 115 0.01 30.87 23.55
C ASN A 115 -0.76 29.65 24.08
N GLN A 116 -1.23 28.80 23.19
CA GLN A 116 -1.87 27.53 23.47
C GLN A 116 -0.99 26.40 22.92
N ALA A 117 -0.75 25.36 23.71
CA ALA A 117 -0.08 24.14 23.26
C ALA A 117 -1.14 23.06 23.02
N VAL A 118 -1.29 22.65 21.76
CA VAL A 118 -2.25 21.63 21.34
C VAL A 118 -1.48 20.36 20.95
N THR A 119 -1.77 19.26 21.62
CA THR A 119 -1.20 17.94 21.33
C THR A 119 -2.30 17.03 20.84
N GLU A 120 -2.11 16.46 19.65
CA GLU A 120 -3.12 15.60 19.01
C GLU A 120 -2.49 14.29 18.55
N SER A 121 -3.31 13.26 18.45
CA SER A 121 -2.89 11.97 17.89
C SER A 121 -4.09 11.28 17.25
N ALA A 122 -3.87 10.71 16.07
CA ALA A 122 -4.83 9.86 15.37
C ALA A 122 -4.11 8.56 14.95
N PRO A 123 -4.05 7.54 15.84
CA PRO A 123 -3.38 6.28 15.53
C PRO A 123 -4.06 5.53 14.38
N PHE A 124 -3.27 4.89 13.52
CA PHE A 124 -3.76 4.02 12.46
C PHE A 124 -3.25 2.57 12.67
N PRO A 125 -4.16 1.58 12.76
CA PRO A 125 -3.78 0.18 12.96
C PRO A 125 -3.47 -0.55 11.65
N TYR A 126 -2.62 -1.56 11.74
CA TYR A 126 -2.32 -2.55 10.71
C TYR A 126 -2.40 -3.95 11.30
N LEU A 127 -2.94 -4.90 10.52
CA LEU A 127 -2.97 -6.30 10.91
C LEU A 127 -1.58 -6.92 10.90
N SER A 128 -1.33 -7.81 11.85
CA SER A 128 -0.19 -8.73 11.81
C SER A 128 -0.42 -9.86 10.80
N ALA A 129 0.64 -10.42 10.21
CA ALA A 129 0.52 -11.57 9.30
C ALA A 129 0.19 -12.89 10.02
N ASP A 130 0.55 -13.00 11.31
CA ASP A 130 0.24 -14.16 12.15
C ASP A 130 -1.18 -14.11 12.73
N GLY A 131 -1.81 -12.95 12.68
CA GLY A 131 -3.17 -12.70 13.15
C GLY A 131 -3.32 -12.59 14.67
N ASN A 132 -2.21 -12.42 15.39
CA ASN A 132 -2.21 -12.34 16.85
C ASN A 132 -2.13 -10.90 17.38
N HIS A 133 -1.71 -9.95 16.53
CA HIS A 133 -1.43 -8.58 16.95
C HIS A 133 -2.05 -7.54 16.01
N LEU A 134 -2.22 -6.33 16.56
CA LEU A 134 -2.37 -5.09 15.80
C LEU A 134 -1.13 -4.24 16.01
N PHE A 135 -0.63 -3.68 14.92
CA PHE A 135 0.46 -2.71 14.93
C PHE A 135 -0.14 -1.33 14.74
N TRP A 136 0.20 -0.40 15.61
CA TRP A 136 -0.34 0.94 15.62
C TRP A 136 0.76 1.94 15.34
N PHE A 137 0.44 2.93 14.52
CA PHE A 137 1.35 4.01 14.18
C PHE A 137 0.66 5.33 14.35
N ALA A 138 1.36 6.30 14.95
CA ALA A 138 0.84 7.64 15.13
C ALA A 138 1.94 8.68 14.94
N ASN A 139 1.59 9.76 14.24
CA ASN A 139 2.28 11.03 14.38
C ASN A 139 1.56 11.81 15.47
N GLN A 140 2.26 12.18 16.54
CA GLN A 140 1.75 13.00 17.62
C GLN A 140 2.34 14.41 17.53
N PRO A 141 1.73 15.32 16.76
CA PRO A 141 2.12 16.72 16.74
C PRO A 141 1.78 17.40 18.06
N ARG A 142 2.72 18.19 18.57
CA ARG A 142 2.51 19.19 19.62
C ARG A 142 2.74 20.57 19.03
N ARG A 143 1.64 21.24 18.68
CA ARG A 143 1.60 22.56 18.05
C ARG A 143 1.55 23.64 19.11
N LEU A 144 2.34 24.68 18.92
CA LEU A 144 2.24 25.92 19.68
C LEU A 144 1.49 26.93 18.83
N GLN A 145 0.35 27.40 19.35
CA GLN A 145 -0.59 28.26 18.65
C GLN A 145 -0.74 29.60 19.35
N ARG A 146 -1.13 30.62 18.59
CA ARG A 146 -1.63 31.89 19.10
C ARG A 146 -2.76 32.35 18.19
N GLU A 147 -3.93 32.62 18.75
CA GLU A 147 -5.10 33.07 17.98
C GLU A 147 -5.39 32.13 16.80
N GLU A 148 -5.37 30.81 17.03
CA GLU A 148 -5.61 29.75 16.04
C GLU A 148 -4.55 29.65 14.91
N VAL A 149 -3.46 30.40 14.99
CA VAL A 149 -2.34 30.32 14.05
C VAL A 149 -1.24 29.42 14.62
N ASP A 150 -0.79 28.45 13.83
CA ASP A 150 0.34 27.58 14.20
C ASP A 150 1.66 28.36 14.11
N LEU A 151 2.42 28.41 15.21
CA LEU A 151 3.72 29.08 15.28
C LEU A 151 4.87 28.09 15.05
N SER A 152 4.75 26.91 15.66
CA SER A 152 5.74 25.84 15.59
C SER A 152 5.12 24.51 15.98
N THR A 153 5.68 23.41 15.51
CA THR A 153 5.31 22.07 15.94
C THR A 153 6.53 21.23 16.27
N THR A 154 6.31 20.31 17.20
CA THR A 154 7.20 19.20 17.48
C THR A 154 6.40 17.92 17.27
N VAL A 155 6.86 17.05 16.37
CA VAL A 155 6.16 15.79 16.09
C VAL A 155 6.90 14.64 16.75
N THR A 156 6.18 13.81 17.50
CA THR A 156 6.69 12.54 18.01
C THR A 156 6.04 11.41 17.23
N PHE A 157 6.83 10.64 16.49
CA PHE A 157 6.36 9.39 15.89
C PHE A 157 6.36 8.29 16.94
N GLN A 158 5.31 7.49 16.96
CA GLN A 158 5.15 6.36 17.86
C GLN A 158 4.71 5.12 17.06
N ALA A 159 5.31 3.98 17.39
CA ALA A 159 4.89 2.68 16.93
C ALA A 159 4.82 1.71 18.12
N TRP A 160 3.70 1.02 18.25
CA TRP A 160 3.48 0.01 19.29
C TRP A 160 2.66 -1.14 18.73
N ARG A 161 2.60 -2.25 19.46
CA ARG A 161 1.69 -3.35 19.16
C ARG A 161 0.75 -3.63 20.33
N THR A 162 -0.40 -4.19 20.01
CA THR A 162 -1.36 -4.76 20.96
C THR A 162 -1.69 -6.19 20.53
N ASP A 163 -2.40 -6.93 21.36
CA ASP A 163 -3.16 -8.09 20.86
C ASP A 163 -4.29 -7.62 19.92
N VAL A 164 -4.97 -8.58 19.27
CA VAL A 164 -6.11 -8.30 18.38
C VAL A 164 -7.34 -7.71 19.08
N GLU A 165 -7.39 -7.70 20.41
CA GLU A 165 -8.45 -7.05 21.19
C GLU A 165 -8.09 -5.61 21.57
N GLY A 166 -6.92 -5.11 21.17
CA GLY A 166 -6.45 -3.77 21.50
C GLY A 166 -5.83 -3.65 22.89
N LYS A 167 -5.48 -4.78 23.54
CA LYS A 167 -4.89 -4.83 24.88
C LYS A 167 -3.41 -5.18 24.83
N ALA A 168 -2.77 -5.25 26.00
CA ALA A 168 -1.36 -5.62 26.15
C ALA A 168 -0.41 -4.77 25.28
N ARG A 169 -0.57 -3.44 25.34
CA ARG A 169 0.27 -2.50 24.60
C ARG A 169 1.75 -2.71 24.91
N GLU A 170 2.54 -2.87 23.86
CA GLU A 170 3.99 -2.99 23.89
C GLU A 170 4.62 -1.97 22.94
N GLU A 171 5.43 -1.06 23.49
CA GLU A 171 6.15 -0.05 22.71
C GLU A 171 7.23 -0.67 21.84
N MET A 172 7.27 -0.28 20.56
CA MET A 172 8.29 -0.72 19.61
C MET A 172 9.32 0.36 19.35
N THR A 173 8.87 1.57 19.04
CA THR A 173 9.75 2.73 18.86
C THR A 173 9.00 4.04 19.13
N SER A 174 9.74 5.03 19.60
CA SER A 174 9.28 6.41 19.66
C SER A 174 10.42 7.32 19.23
N THR A 175 10.17 8.16 18.23
CA THR A 175 11.18 9.06 17.65
C THR A 175 10.64 10.47 17.58
N LYS A 176 11.35 11.40 18.22
CA LYS A 176 11.08 12.83 18.13
C LYS A 176 11.68 13.38 16.83
N LEU A 177 10.86 13.98 15.98
CA LEU A 177 11.32 14.69 14.79
C LEU A 177 11.91 16.07 15.18
N PRO A 178 12.76 16.68 14.33
CA PRO A 178 13.29 18.02 14.58
C PRO A 178 12.18 19.05 14.79
N ASP A 179 12.40 19.99 15.71
CA ASP A 179 11.46 21.07 15.95
C ASP A 179 11.31 21.92 14.67
N CYS A 180 10.07 22.28 14.34
CA CYS A 180 9.73 22.94 13.08
C CYS A 180 8.96 24.24 13.33
N ARG A 181 9.31 25.29 12.59
CA ARG A 181 8.58 26.56 12.58
C ARG A 181 7.56 26.57 11.44
N CYS A 182 6.43 27.23 11.66
CA CYS A 182 5.30 27.23 10.74
C CYS A 182 5.10 28.65 10.19
N PRO A 183 5.96 29.10 9.24
CA PRO A 183 6.02 30.49 8.80
C PRO A 183 4.78 30.94 8.03
N THR A 184 4.02 30.00 7.45
CA THR A 184 2.79 30.26 6.70
C THR A 184 1.55 30.28 7.60
N GLY A 185 1.71 30.06 8.91
CA GLY A 185 0.60 29.96 9.86
C GLY A 185 -0.06 28.57 9.92
N SER A 186 0.42 27.61 9.12
CA SER A 186 0.07 26.18 9.21
C SER A 186 1.34 25.34 9.21
N CYS A 187 1.36 24.30 10.05
CA CYS A 187 2.47 23.35 10.10
C CYS A 187 2.36 22.22 9.07
N ASP A 188 1.17 21.94 8.52
CA ASP A 188 0.90 20.73 7.75
C ASP A 188 1.70 20.68 6.43
N GLU A 189 1.96 21.85 5.84
CA GLU A 189 2.70 21.97 4.58
C GLU A 189 4.21 22.11 4.78
N SER A 190 4.66 22.55 5.96
CA SER A 190 6.05 22.95 6.22
C SER A 190 6.83 21.94 7.07
N CYS A 191 6.13 21.15 7.88
CA CYS A 191 6.75 20.36 8.93
C CYS A 191 6.75 18.86 8.62
N PRO A 192 7.80 18.14 9.04
CA PRO A 192 7.93 16.74 8.72
C PRO A 192 6.96 15.88 9.54
N SER A 193 6.43 14.84 8.91
CA SER A 193 5.71 13.74 9.53
C SER A 193 6.29 12.41 9.04
N VAL A 194 5.88 11.30 9.65
CA VAL A 194 6.30 9.96 9.25
C VAL A 194 5.16 9.27 8.50
N ALA A 195 5.40 8.94 7.23
CA ALA A 195 4.56 8.03 6.46
C ALA A 195 4.98 6.58 6.75
N VAL A 196 4.01 5.69 6.94
CA VAL A 196 4.24 4.26 7.22
C VAL A 196 3.77 3.43 6.04
N TRP A 197 4.60 2.48 5.63
CA TRP A 197 4.20 1.42 4.70
C TRP A 197 4.34 0.06 5.38
N ALA A 198 3.33 -0.79 5.18
CA ALA A 198 3.27 -2.13 5.72
C ALA A 198 2.93 -3.13 4.62
N PRO A 199 3.40 -4.39 4.72
CA PRO A 199 3.04 -5.43 3.76
C PRO A 199 1.52 -5.70 3.74
N ASP A 200 0.99 -5.92 2.53
CA ASP A 200 -0.43 -6.24 2.29
C ASP A 200 -0.90 -7.49 3.06
N ASP A 201 -0.03 -8.48 3.24
CA ASP A 201 -0.27 -9.73 4.00
C ASP A 201 -0.35 -9.51 5.51
N GLY A 202 -0.11 -8.30 5.98
CA GLY A 202 0.08 -7.93 7.38
C GLY A 202 1.55 -7.87 7.78
N ILE A 203 1.82 -7.15 8.88
CA ILE A 203 3.17 -7.00 9.43
C ILE A 203 3.58 -8.30 10.12
N GLN A 204 4.71 -8.87 9.68
CA GLN A 204 5.28 -10.07 10.31
C GLN A 204 6.58 -9.71 11.03
N ASN A 205 7.55 -9.25 10.25
CA ASN A 205 8.94 -9.10 10.65
C ASN A 205 9.53 -7.78 10.17
N PHE A 206 8.82 -6.97 9.37
CA PHE A 206 9.28 -5.65 9.00
C PHE A 206 8.14 -4.69 8.64
N PHE A 207 8.44 -3.41 8.70
CA PHE A 207 7.66 -2.32 8.10
C PHE A 207 8.64 -1.20 7.68
N LEU A 208 8.17 -0.27 6.86
CA LEU A 208 8.96 0.85 6.37
C LEU A 208 8.36 2.16 6.85
N THR A 209 9.22 3.12 7.14
CA THR A 209 8.81 4.49 7.44
C THR A 209 9.57 5.46 6.57
N THR A 210 8.93 6.53 6.12
CA THR A 210 9.59 7.65 5.44
C THR A 210 9.23 8.96 6.12
N GLN A 211 10.22 9.80 6.40
CA GLN A 211 9.98 11.19 6.78
C GLN A 211 9.57 12.01 5.55
N VAL A 212 8.38 12.59 5.60
CA VAL A 212 7.78 13.36 4.52
C VAL A 212 7.45 14.78 4.98
N VAL A 213 7.59 15.74 4.07
CA VAL A 213 7.05 17.10 4.20
C VAL A 213 6.10 17.28 3.04
N ALA A 214 4.80 17.47 3.30
CA ALA A 214 3.78 17.49 2.25
C ALA A 214 4.04 18.58 1.21
N GLY A 215 4.52 19.75 1.66
CA GLY A 215 4.73 20.93 0.82
C GLY A 215 3.42 21.53 0.32
N GLN A 216 3.49 22.73 -0.24
CA GLN A 216 2.35 23.37 -0.92
C GLN A 216 2.15 22.85 -2.34
N THR A 217 3.26 22.63 -3.04
CA THR A 217 3.26 22.26 -4.46
C THR A 217 3.76 20.83 -4.71
N ALA A 218 4.65 20.33 -3.85
CA ALA A 218 5.23 19.00 -3.97
C ALA A 218 5.69 18.45 -2.62
N THR A 219 5.53 17.14 -2.45
CA THR A 219 6.01 16.41 -1.27
C THR A 219 7.51 16.17 -1.34
N THR A 220 8.21 16.48 -0.25
CA THR A 220 9.65 16.20 -0.08
C THR A 220 9.84 14.99 0.82
N TYR A 221 10.62 14.02 0.35
CA TYR A 221 10.98 12.82 1.10
C TYR A 221 12.41 12.95 1.64
N LYS A 222 12.63 12.69 2.93
CA LYS A 222 13.92 12.95 3.61
C LYS A 222 14.73 11.69 3.89
N GLU A 223 14.24 10.86 4.79
CA GLU A 223 14.91 9.64 5.23
C GLU A 223 13.89 8.51 5.32
N SER A 224 14.28 7.32 4.84
CA SER A 224 13.51 6.10 5.02
C SER A 224 14.23 5.10 5.90
N THR A 225 13.47 4.45 6.77
CA THR A 225 13.98 3.49 7.76
C THR A 225 13.21 2.19 7.62
N ARG A 226 13.93 1.07 7.51
CA ARG A 226 13.39 -0.27 7.63
C ARG A 226 13.46 -0.71 9.09
N TYR A 227 12.30 -0.89 9.70
CA TYR A 227 12.19 -1.51 11.01
C TYR A 227 12.05 -3.01 10.81
N GLN A 228 12.92 -3.81 11.42
CA GLN A 228 12.96 -5.26 11.27
C GLN A 228 12.98 -5.96 12.62
N LEU A 229 12.23 -7.04 12.77
CA LEU A 229 12.23 -7.86 13.96
C LEU A 229 13.42 -8.83 13.91
N GLU A 230 14.38 -8.62 14.79
CA GLU A 230 15.55 -9.48 14.98
C GLU A 230 15.48 -10.12 16.36
N GLY A 231 15.17 -11.43 16.39
CA GLY A 231 14.85 -12.11 17.64
C GLY A 231 13.56 -11.55 18.26
N SER A 232 13.68 -10.92 19.43
CA SER A 232 12.56 -10.30 20.14
C SER A 232 12.57 -8.77 20.11
N LYS A 233 13.45 -8.15 19.31
CA LYS A 233 13.64 -6.69 19.30
C LYS A 233 13.50 -6.15 17.88
N TRP A 234 12.83 -5.00 17.77
CA TRP A 234 12.79 -4.22 16.54
C TRP A 234 14.06 -3.41 16.37
N THR A 235 14.74 -3.56 15.25
CA THR A 235 15.94 -2.84 14.84
C THR A 235 15.61 -1.87 13.71
N ALA A 236 16.14 -0.65 13.78
CA ALA A 236 15.94 0.38 12.78
C ALA A 236 17.17 0.45 11.87
N ASN A 237 16.97 0.29 10.56
CA ASN A 237 18.02 0.35 9.56
C ASN A 237 17.67 1.43 8.52
N THR A 238 18.40 2.54 8.51
CA THR A 238 18.21 3.61 7.53
C THR A 238 18.62 3.12 6.13
N LEU A 239 17.76 3.39 5.14
CA LEU A 239 18.01 3.07 3.75
C LEU A 239 18.90 4.13 3.11
N SER A 240 19.61 3.77 2.03
CA SER A 240 20.55 4.66 1.34
C SER A 240 19.87 5.85 0.65
N GLN A 241 18.58 5.73 0.33
CA GLN A 241 17.78 6.75 -0.33
C GLN A 241 16.38 6.77 0.29
N PRO A 242 15.74 7.95 0.37
CA PRO A 242 14.35 8.05 0.81
C PRO A 242 13.42 7.43 -0.24
N LEU A 243 12.56 6.54 0.23
CA LEU A 243 11.49 5.93 -0.55
C LEU A 243 10.33 6.91 -0.70
N GLN A 244 9.75 6.99 -1.89
CA GLN A 244 8.62 7.89 -2.16
C GLN A 244 7.27 7.20 -1.95
N ARG A 245 6.83 6.41 -2.93
CA ARG A 245 5.60 5.62 -2.84
C ARG A 245 5.91 4.14 -2.98
N VAL A 246 6.05 3.45 -1.85
CA VAL A 246 6.26 2.00 -1.85
C VAL A 246 5.00 1.29 -2.36
N LEU A 247 5.17 0.46 -3.39
CA LEU A 247 4.10 -0.31 -4.00
C LEU A 247 4.06 -1.76 -3.49
N ASP A 248 5.24 -2.36 -3.27
CA ASP A 248 5.36 -3.71 -2.71
C ASP A 248 6.77 -3.94 -2.14
N ALA A 249 6.93 -4.93 -1.28
CA ALA A 249 8.24 -5.42 -0.86
C ALA A 249 8.18 -6.92 -0.51
N ASN A 250 9.30 -7.62 -0.70
CA ASN A 250 9.38 -9.03 -0.31
C ASN A 250 9.34 -9.19 1.23
N SER A 251 9.19 -10.42 1.71
CA SER A 251 9.02 -10.73 3.14
C SER A 251 10.18 -10.29 4.05
N SER A 252 11.37 -10.00 3.51
CA SER A 252 12.52 -9.47 4.25
C SER A 252 12.70 -7.96 4.11
N GLY A 253 11.95 -7.30 3.22
CA GLY A 253 12.19 -5.91 2.84
C GLY A 253 13.57 -5.68 2.20
N SER A 254 14.13 -6.70 1.57
CA SER A 254 15.41 -6.61 0.81
C SER A 254 15.20 -6.29 -0.66
N VAL A 255 14.01 -6.63 -1.19
CA VAL A 255 13.53 -6.20 -2.50
C VAL A 255 12.32 -5.31 -2.28
N ILE A 256 12.41 -4.06 -2.74
CA ILE A 256 11.37 -3.05 -2.57
C ILE A 256 11.01 -2.51 -3.96
N VAL A 257 9.73 -2.41 -4.26
CA VAL A 257 9.20 -1.74 -5.44
C VAL A 257 8.63 -0.40 -5.00
N GLU A 258 9.07 0.68 -5.63
CA GLU A 258 8.51 2.01 -5.40
C GLU A 258 8.13 2.69 -6.72
N ALA A 259 7.14 3.58 -6.64
CA ALA A 259 6.86 4.57 -7.66
C ALA A 259 7.43 5.92 -7.24
N ILE A 260 8.03 6.59 -8.22
CA ILE A 260 8.43 7.98 -8.18
C ILE A 260 7.38 8.73 -8.99
N PRO A 261 6.38 9.35 -8.32
CA PRO A 261 5.33 10.06 -9.02
C PRO A 261 5.85 11.34 -9.68
N ASP A 262 5.13 11.78 -10.70
CA ASP A 262 5.32 13.11 -11.27
C ASP A 262 5.22 14.21 -10.19
N THR A 263 6.16 15.14 -10.25
CA THR A 263 6.31 16.31 -9.36
C THR A 263 5.46 17.51 -9.76
N GLY A 264 4.69 17.42 -10.87
CA GLY A 264 3.77 18.47 -11.28
C GLY A 264 2.73 18.80 -10.20
N CYS A 265 2.43 20.09 -9.99
CA CYS A 265 1.42 20.43 -9.00
C CYS A 265 0.10 19.77 -9.35
N CYS A 266 -0.53 19.21 -8.32
CA CYS A 266 -1.95 18.94 -8.35
C CYS A 266 -2.34 17.85 -9.39
N GLY A 267 -1.37 17.14 -10.00
CA GLY A 267 -1.57 16.14 -11.04
C GLY A 267 -2.08 16.71 -12.38
N TRP A 268 -1.90 18.02 -12.62
CA TRP A 268 -2.44 18.73 -13.80
C TRP A 268 -1.38 19.10 -14.83
N SER A 269 -0.11 18.80 -14.56
CA SER A 269 0.95 19.15 -15.48
C SER A 269 1.96 18.02 -15.52
N ASN A 270 2.11 17.42 -16.71
CA ASN A 270 3.20 16.49 -17.01
C ASN A 270 4.54 17.25 -16.98
N GLN A 271 5.14 17.38 -15.79
CA GLN A 271 6.33 18.21 -15.55
C GLN A 271 7.59 17.38 -15.32
N SER A 272 7.44 16.11 -14.95
CA SER A 272 8.55 15.18 -14.75
C SER A 272 8.21 13.80 -15.29
N ASN A 273 8.98 12.79 -14.90
CA ASN A 273 8.90 11.45 -15.46
C ASN A 273 8.39 10.51 -14.38
N ASP A 274 7.19 9.94 -14.57
CA ASP A 274 6.70 8.87 -13.71
C ASP A 274 7.59 7.62 -13.88
N GLN A 275 8.25 7.22 -12.78
CA GLN A 275 9.12 6.06 -12.78
C GLN A 275 8.66 5.01 -11.77
N THR A 276 8.98 3.75 -12.05
CA THR A 276 8.88 2.66 -11.07
C THR A 276 10.23 2.01 -10.94
N LEU A 277 10.72 1.96 -9.71
CA LEU A 277 12.04 1.46 -9.37
C LEU A 277 11.91 0.18 -8.56
N VAL A 278 12.88 -0.71 -8.74
CA VAL A 278 13.09 -1.85 -7.85
C VAL A 278 14.44 -1.70 -7.20
N LEU A 279 14.44 -1.77 -5.88
CA LEU A 279 15.62 -1.71 -5.05
C LEU A 279 15.95 -3.12 -4.59
N VAL A 280 17.12 -3.63 -4.94
CA VAL A 280 17.64 -4.95 -4.54
C VAL A 280 19.00 -4.73 -3.88
N ASP A 281 19.10 -5.02 -2.58
CA ASP A 281 20.36 -4.93 -1.83
C ASP A 281 21.12 -3.60 -2.03
N GLY A 282 20.38 -2.49 -2.10
CA GLY A 282 20.91 -1.14 -2.29
C GLY A 282 21.23 -0.75 -3.73
N LYS A 283 21.00 -1.65 -4.71
CA LYS A 283 21.02 -1.32 -6.15
C LYS A 283 19.62 -0.98 -6.63
N THR A 284 19.51 0.00 -7.51
CA THR A 284 18.24 0.46 -8.07
C THR A 284 18.18 0.16 -9.56
N SER A 285 17.07 -0.43 -10.01
CA SER A 285 16.78 -0.69 -11.43
C SER A 285 15.43 -0.11 -11.81
N THR A 286 15.35 0.57 -12.94
CA THR A 286 14.10 1.15 -13.45
C THR A 286 13.27 0.09 -14.16
N ILE A 287 12.11 -0.23 -13.61
CA ILE A 287 11.13 -1.16 -14.20
C ILE A 287 10.21 -0.43 -15.16
N PHE A 288 9.81 0.78 -14.85
CA PHE A 288 8.95 1.58 -15.72
C PHE A 288 9.51 3.00 -15.78
N ASP A 289 9.52 3.54 -16.99
CA ASP A 289 9.97 4.89 -17.29
C ASP A 289 9.01 5.43 -18.34
N GLU A 290 8.16 6.36 -17.93
CA GLU A 290 7.13 6.95 -18.76
C GLU A 290 7.70 7.59 -20.02
N GLN A 291 8.62 8.55 -19.86
CA GLN A 291 9.10 9.36 -20.98
C GLN A 291 9.92 8.52 -21.97
N ALA A 292 10.66 7.52 -21.47
CA ALA A 292 11.35 6.57 -22.34
C ALA A 292 10.38 5.67 -23.13
N THR A 293 9.22 5.34 -22.55
CA THR A 293 8.24 4.41 -23.15
C THR A 293 7.28 5.12 -24.11
N TYR A 294 6.70 6.24 -23.69
CA TYR A 294 5.62 6.93 -24.40
C TYR A 294 6.06 8.19 -25.13
N LYS A 295 7.24 8.74 -24.80
CA LYS A 295 7.81 9.94 -25.43
C LYS A 295 6.81 11.10 -25.45
N ASN A 296 6.16 11.35 -24.33
CA ASN A 296 5.02 12.24 -24.15
C ASN A 296 5.37 13.60 -23.52
N ALA A 297 6.62 14.06 -23.66
CA ALA A 297 7.11 15.26 -22.97
C ALA A 297 6.40 16.56 -23.43
N ASP A 298 5.87 16.58 -24.65
CA ASP A 298 5.18 17.76 -25.20
C ASP A 298 3.68 17.80 -24.85
N TYR A 299 3.15 16.75 -24.21
CA TYR A 299 1.72 16.61 -23.91
C TYR A 299 1.46 16.41 -22.42
N ASP A 300 0.36 17.01 -21.97
CA ASP A 300 -0.12 16.93 -20.59
C ASP A 300 -0.95 15.67 -20.37
N VAL A 301 -0.28 14.52 -20.47
CA VAL A 301 -0.83 13.20 -20.16
C VAL A 301 0.26 12.41 -19.48
N SER A 302 0.05 12.03 -18.22
CA SER A 302 1.01 11.21 -17.49
C SER A 302 0.62 9.74 -17.54
N PHE A 303 1.60 8.86 -17.74
CA PHE A 303 1.48 7.41 -17.66
C PHE A 303 2.24 6.90 -16.45
N TYR A 304 1.58 6.23 -15.52
CA TYR A 304 2.19 5.81 -14.26
C TYR A 304 1.75 4.42 -13.83
N THR A 305 2.50 3.83 -12.91
CA THR A 305 2.11 2.57 -12.28
C THR A 305 1.21 2.82 -11.08
N SER A 306 -0.05 2.37 -11.16
CA SER A 306 -1.00 2.54 -10.04
C SER A 306 -0.82 1.47 -8.95
N ASN A 307 -0.29 0.31 -9.31
CA ASN A 307 -0.03 -0.80 -8.40
C ASN A 307 1.13 -1.66 -8.92
N ALA A 308 1.88 -2.31 -8.03
CA ALA A 308 2.88 -3.31 -8.37
C ALA A 308 2.87 -4.47 -7.37
N ARG A 309 3.22 -5.68 -7.82
CA ARG A 309 3.39 -6.86 -6.97
C ARG A 309 4.61 -7.66 -7.39
N LEU A 310 5.47 -7.99 -6.43
CA LEU A 310 6.59 -8.92 -6.60
C LEU A 310 6.08 -10.35 -6.72
N SER A 311 6.70 -11.14 -7.58
CA SER A 311 6.48 -12.59 -7.60
C SER A 311 6.92 -13.23 -6.28
N PRO A 312 6.44 -14.43 -5.94
CA PRO A 312 6.80 -15.08 -4.67
C PRO A 312 8.31 -15.30 -4.49
N ASP A 313 9.05 -15.48 -5.58
CA ASP A 313 10.52 -15.57 -5.60
C ASP A 313 11.24 -14.21 -5.72
N ALA A 314 10.48 -13.11 -5.80
CA ALA A 314 10.93 -11.74 -6.06
C ALA A 314 11.77 -11.55 -7.35
N GLY A 315 11.80 -12.55 -8.24
CA GLY A 315 12.53 -12.49 -9.51
C GLY A 315 11.78 -11.74 -10.63
N ARG A 316 10.51 -11.40 -10.40
CA ARG A 316 9.65 -10.68 -11.33
C ARG A 316 8.81 -9.66 -10.59
N VAL A 317 8.38 -8.64 -11.33
CA VAL A 317 7.43 -7.65 -10.86
C VAL A 317 6.31 -7.53 -11.89
N ALA A 318 5.07 -7.58 -11.42
CA ALA A 318 3.90 -7.24 -12.21
C ALA A 318 3.47 -5.82 -11.81
N VAL A 319 3.15 -4.97 -12.77
CA VAL A 319 2.68 -3.59 -12.56
C VAL A 319 1.40 -3.34 -13.33
N THR A 320 0.51 -2.51 -12.78
CA THR A 320 -0.61 -1.93 -13.54
C THR A 320 -0.21 -0.54 -14.01
N ILE A 321 -0.16 -0.35 -15.33
CA ILE A 321 0.05 0.95 -15.96
C ILE A 321 -1.32 1.58 -16.22
N THR A 322 -1.46 2.85 -15.85
CA THR A 322 -2.64 3.68 -16.11
C THR A 322 -2.20 5.05 -16.62
N ALA A 323 -3.15 5.88 -17.04
CA ALA A 323 -2.89 7.24 -17.48
C ALA A 323 -3.82 8.24 -16.78
N THR A 324 -3.40 9.51 -16.69
CA THR A 324 -4.23 10.61 -16.17
C THR A 324 -5.42 10.93 -17.08
N THR A 325 -5.29 10.65 -18.38
CA THR A 325 -6.29 10.95 -19.40
C THR A 325 -6.87 9.68 -20.03
N GLN A 326 -8.17 9.72 -20.35
CA GLN A 326 -8.86 8.65 -21.08
C GLN A 326 -8.69 8.79 -22.59
N SER A 327 -8.68 7.67 -23.32
CA SER A 327 -8.46 7.63 -24.78
C SER A 327 -9.41 8.50 -25.62
N ASN A 328 -10.62 8.75 -25.12
CA ASN A 328 -11.66 9.54 -25.78
C ASN A 328 -11.62 11.05 -25.45
N LYS A 329 -10.70 11.50 -24.59
CA LYS A 329 -10.58 12.92 -24.22
C LYS A 329 -9.56 13.66 -25.09
N ALA A 330 -9.68 14.98 -25.10
CA ALA A 330 -8.68 15.85 -25.72
C ALA A 330 -7.38 15.79 -24.91
N ILE A 331 -6.25 15.70 -25.61
CA ILE A 331 -4.90 15.72 -25.03
C ILE A 331 -4.41 17.15 -25.13
N GLN A 332 -4.10 17.78 -23.99
CA GLN A 332 -3.57 19.14 -23.95
C GLN A 332 -2.05 19.11 -24.14
N LEU A 333 -1.47 20.23 -24.56
CA LEU A 333 -0.01 20.38 -24.57
C LEU A 333 0.46 20.62 -23.14
N SER A 334 1.67 20.15 -22.82
CA SER A 334 2.35 20.55 -21.60
C SER A 334 2.70 22.05 -21.68
N GLU A 335 2.99 22.69 -20.53
CA GLU A 335 3.23 24.14 -20.46
C GLU A 335 4.36 24.61 -21.40
N GLN A 336 5.37 23.77 -21.61
CA GLN A 336 6.49 24.02 -22.51
C GLN A 336 6.43 23.21 -23.81
N GLY A 337 5.34 22.44 -24.01
CA GLY A 337 5.21 21.46 -25.06
C GLY A 337 4.98 22.07 -26.45
N GLN A 338 5.53 21.41 -27.46
CA GLN A 338 5.29 21.77 -28.86
C GLN A 338 4.35 20.77 -29.53
N ALA A 339 3.41 21.27 -30.34
CA ALA A 339 2.48 20.40 -31.04
C ALA A 339 3.21 19.43 -31.99
N ASN A 340 3.17 18.15 -31.65
CA ASN A 340 3.77 17.06 -32.40
C ASN A 340 2.70 16.00 -32.77
N PRO A 341 2.17 16.02 -34.00
CA PRO A 341 1.12 15.10 -34.41
C PRO A 341 1.49 13.61 -34.30
N GLU A 342 2.75 13.26 -34.51
CA GLU A 342 3.22 11.86 -34.42
C GLU A 342 3.19 11.37 -32.98
N GLU A 343 3.69 12.18 -32.05
CA GLU A 343 3.63 11.93 -30.61
C GLU A 343 2.18 11.84 -30.12
N SER A 344 1.31 12.77 -30.53
CA SER A 344 -0.11 12.71 -30.18
C SER A 344 -0.78 11.41 -30.64
N GLN A 345 -0.46 10.93 -31.85
CA GLN A 345 -0.98 9.66 -32.36
C GLN A 345 -0.45 8.46 -31.57
N LEU A 346 0.84 8.47 -31.18
CA LEU A 346 1.43 7.44 -30.34
C LEU A 346 0.76 7.39 -28.95
N ILE A 347 0.57 8.55 -28.32
CA ILE A 347 -0.13 8.67 -27.03
C ILE A 347 -1.55 8.11 -27.16
N ARG A 348 -2.31 8.50 -28.19
CA ARG A 348 -3.67 8.00 -28.41
C ARG A 348 -3.72 6.49 -28.58
N LYS A 349 -2.75 5.92 -29.30
CA LYS A 349 -2.65 4.47 -29.47
C LYS A 349 -2.35 3.77 -28.14
N ALA A 350 -1.45 4.32 -27.34
CA ALA A 350 -1.14 3.79 -26.00
C ALA A 350 -2.36 3.84 -25.08
N LEU A 351 -3.09 4.96 -25.06
CA LEU A 351 -4.30 5.13 -24.24
C LEU A 351 -5.40 4.10 -24.56
N LEU A 352 -5.44 3.57 -25.79
CA LEU A 352 -6.40 2.52 -26.16
C LEU A 352 -6.10 1.18 -25.51
N GLU A 353 -4.90 0.94 -24.98
CA GLU A 353 -4.55 -0.35 -24.35
C GLU A 353 -4.71 -0.33 -22.82
N LEU A 354 -4.91 0.85 -22.23
CA LEU A 354 -4.91 1.07 -20.78
C LEU A 354 -6.31 0.90 -20.14
N PRO A 355 -6.36 0.53 -18.84
CA PRO A 355 -5.25 0.11 -17.98
C PRO A 355 -4.63 -1.21 -18.47
N ALA A 356 -3.33 -1.40 -18.26
CA ALA A 356 -2.63 -2.61 -18.72
C ALA A 356 -1.75 -3.20 -17.62
N VAL A 357 -1.64 -4.54 -17.60
CA VAL A 357 -0.70 -5.25 -16.72
C VAL A 357 0.56 -5.58 -17.50
N GLU A 358 1.71 -5.10 -17.01
CA GLU A 358 3.02 -5.45 -17.54
C GLU A 358 3.79 -6.29 -16.51
N VAL A 359 4.50 -7.32 -16.97
CA VAL A 359 5.41 -8.12 -16.12
C VAL A 359 6.83 -7.99 -16.62
N LYS A 360 7.75 -7.65 -15.72
CA LYS A 360 9.19 -7.57 -16.01
C LYS A 360 10.02 -8.46 -15.09
N SER A 361 11.19 -8.87 -15.58
CA SER A 361 12.23 -9.47 -14.73
C SER A 361 12.84 -8.44 -13.78
N VAL A 362 13.28 -8.91 -12.61
CA VAL A 362 14.08 -8.14 -11.64
C VAL A 362 15.54 -8.54 -11.84
N GLU A 363 16.17 -7.96 -12.85
CA GLU A 363 17.59 -8.12 -13.17
C GLU A 363 18.17 -6.74 -13.54
N ASP A 364 19.50 -6.61 -13.63
CA ASP A 364 20.16 -5.31 -13.89
C ASP A 364 19.61 -4.59 -15.16
N ALA A 365 19.12 -5.36 -16.14
CA ALA A 365 18.43 -4.85 -17.33
C ALA A 365 17.03 -5.50 -17.44
N PRO A 366 15.99 -4.92 -16.81
CA PRO A 366 14.64 -5.49 -16.75
C PRO A 366 14.06 -5.75 -18.15
N ARG A 367 13.60 -6.98 -18.39
CA ARG A 367 12.99 -7.38 -19.67
C ARG A 367 11.50 -7.56 -19.50
N ARG A 368 10.73 -7.05 -20.47
CA ARG A 368 9.29 -7.30 -20.56
C ARG A 368 9.03 -8.77 -20.89
N LEU A 369 8.36 -9.46 -19.97
CA LEU A 369 7.96 -10.87 -20.09
C LEU A 369 6.52 -11.00 -20.62
N THR A 370 5.65 -10.07 -20.25
CA THR A 370 4.22 -10.10 -20.61
C THR A 370 3.64 -8.70 -20.61
N PHE A 371 2.65 -8.47 -21.47
CA PHE A 371 1.81 -7.28 -21.50
C PHE A 371 0.36 -7.71 -21.75
N VAL A 372 -0.55 -7.33 -20.85
CA VAL A 372 -1.97 -7.66 -20.91
C VAL A 372 -2.76 -6.35 -20.94
N PRO A 373 -3.31 -5.94 -22.10
CA PRO A 373 -4.12 -4.72 -22.19
C PRO A 373 -5.48 -4.91 -21.51
N HIS A 374 -6.11 -3.80 -21.15
CA HIS A 374 -7.42 -3.74 -20.49
C HIS A 374 -7.55 -4.58 -19.23
N ALA A 375 -6.49 -4.61 -18.43
CA ALA A 375 -6.39 -5.40 -17.21
C ALA A 375 -5.83 -4.58 -16.04
N VAL A 376 -6.30 -4.91 -14.84
CA VAL A 376 -5.77 -4.37 -13.57
C VAL A 376 -5.21 -5.52 -12.74
N LEU A 377 -4.01 -5.33 -12.19
CA LEU A 377 -3.34 -6.32 -11.35
C LEU A 377 -3.98 -6.39 -9.96
N VAL A 378 -4.30 -7.60 -9.51
CA VAL A 378 -4.61 -7.89 -8.11
C VAL A 378 -3.38 -8.46 -7.39
N GLY A 379 -2.72 -9.46 -8.00
CA GLY A 379 -1.47 -10.02 -7.46
C GLY A 379 -1.12 -11.39 -8.04
N TRP A 380 -0.17 -12.06 -7.42
CA TRP A 380 0.32 -13.39 -7.85
C TRP A 380 -0.45 -14.51 -7.14
N LEU A 381 -1.07 -15.40 -7.90
CA LEU A 381 -1.67 -16.63 -7.34
C LEU A 381 -0.58 -17.66 -7.01
N ASN A 382 0.44 -17.72 -7.86
CA ASN A 382 1.63 -18.56 -7.75
C ASN A 382 2.71 -18.01 -8.72
N ASP A 383 3.86 -18.67 -8.83
CA ASP A 383 5.00 -18.23 -9.66
C ASP A 383 4.70 -18.15 -11.18
N LYS A 384 3.57 -18.71 -11.63
CA LYS A 384 3.19 -18.81 -13.05
C LYS A 384 1.90 -18.08 -13.38
N GLU A 385 1.08 -17.75 -12.39
CA GLU A 385 -0.26 -17.20 -12.59
C GLU A 385 -0.46 -15.89 -11.83
N LEU A 386 -0.96 -14.89 -12.54
CA LEU A 386 -1.47 -13.65 -11.99
C LEU A 386 -2.98 -13.74 -11.79
N LEU A 387 -3.48 -13.08 -10.76
CA LEU A 387 -4.87 -12.67 -10.66
C LEU A 387 -4.99 -11.23 -11.18
N ILE A 388 -5.85 -11.05 -12.19
CA ILE A 388 -6.15 -9.76 -12.80
C ILE A 388 -7.66 -9.54 -12.85
N ILE A 389 -8.07 -8.28 -13.00
CA ILE A 389 -9.44 -7.88 -13.33
C ILE A 389 -9.46 -7.53 -14.81
N GLU A 390 -10.28 -8.22 -15.59
CA GLU A 390 -10.50 -7.98 -17.03
C GLU A 390 -12.02 -7.87 -17.24
N ASN A 391 -12.51 -6.77 -17.82
CA ASN A 391 -13.96 -6.52 -18.01
C ASN A 391 -14.80 -6.71 -16.73
N HIS A 392 -14.31 -6.17 -15.60
CA HIS A 392 -14.92 -6.30 -14.27
C HIS A 392 -15.07 -7.74 -13.74
N LEU A 393 -14.33 -8.70 -14.29
CA LEU A 393 -14.30 -10.09 -13.83
C LEU A 393 -12.92 -10.48 -13.35
N LEU A 394 -12.85 -11.30 -12.30
CA LEU A 394 -11.60 -11.92 -11.90
C LEU A 394 -11.16 -12.97 -12.93
N VAL A 395 -9.89 -12.89 -13.33
CA VAL A 395 -9.28 -13.81 -14.30
C VAL A 395 -7.92 -14.24 -13.77
N ALA A 396 -7.68 -15.55 -13.74
CA ALA A 396 -6.33 -16.08 -13.56
C ALA A 396 -5.62 -16.14 -14.92
N TYR A 397 -4.49 -15.46 -15.04
CA TYR A 397 -3.69 -15.35 -16.26
C TYR A 397 -2.36 -16.08 -16.11
N ASN A 398 -2.10 -17.05 -16.98
CA ASN A 398 -0.87 -17.83 -16.96
C ASN A 398 0.22 -17.19 -17.83
N LEU A 399 1.33 -16.79 -17.22
CA LEU A 399 2.42 -16.07 -17.90
C LEU A 399 3.15 -16.89 -18.97
N GLY A 400 3.22 -18.22 -18.80
CA GLY A 400 3.96 -19.08 -19.73
C GLY A 400 3.18 -19.45 -20.99
N THR A 401 1.85 -19.51 -20.89
CA THR A 401 0.96 -19.97 -21.97
C THR A 401 0.06 -18.88 -22.54
N GLY A 402 -0.10 -17.75 -21.83
CA GLY A 402 -1.10 -16.74 -22.12
C GLY A 402 -2.56 -17.20 -21.87
N GLY A 403 -2.73 -18.37 -21.25
CA GLY A 403 -4.03 -18.94 -20.92
C GLY A 403 -4.79 -18.10 -19.89
N ARG A 404 -6.11 -18.00 -20.08
CA ARG A 404 -7.02 -17.27 -19.18
C ARG A 404 -8.07 -18.20 -18.59
N ARG A 405 -8.14 -18.26 -17.26
CA ARG A 405 -9.23 -18.92 -16.53
C ARG A 405 -10.13 -17.83 -15.94
N ARG A 406 -11.24 -17.55 -16.64
CA ARG A 406 -12.21 -16.53 -16.27
C ARG A 406 -13.15 -17.03 -15.17
N SER A 407 -13.43 -16.17 -14.20
CA SER A 407 -14.45 -16.40 -13.17
C SER A 407 -15.79 -15.79 -13.56
N THR A 408 -16.82 -16.04 -12.75
CA THR A 408 -18.09 -15.29 -12.73
C THR A 408 -18.12 -14.19 -11.66
N VAL A 409 -17.02 -14.01 -10.91
CA VAL A 409 -16.93 -13.10 -9.78
C VAL A 409 -16.67 -11.69 -10.32
N LYS A 410 -17.60 -10.79 -10.02
CA LYS A 410 -17.49 -9.37 -10.39
C LYS A 410 -16.66 -8.62 -9.37
N ALA A 411 -15.76 -7.79 -9.86
CA ALA A 411 -15.00 -6.83 -9.06
C ALA A 411 -15.04 -5.48 -9.78
N GLU A 412 -15.31 -4.42 -9.03
CA GLU A 412 -15.39 -3.07 -9.58
C GLU A 412 -14.00 -2.60 -10.05
N ASP A 413 -13.01 -2.71 -9.16
CA ASP A 413 -11.61 -2.39 -9.40
C ASP A 413 -10.68 -3.19 -8.45
N GLY A 414 -9.38 -2.88 -8.48
CA GLY A 414 -8.39 -3.54 -7.64
C GLY A 414 -8.48 -3.24 -6.14
N LEU A 415 -9.13 -2.15 -5.72
CA LEU A 415 -9.32 -1.79 -4.31
C LEU A 415 -10.35 -2.68 -3.60
N HIS A 416 -11.19 -3.37 -4.38
CA HIS A 416 -12.23 -4.26 -3.88
C HIS A 416 -11.80 -5.72 -3.80
N VAL A 417 -10.54 -6.04 -4.13
CA VAL A 417 -10.06 -7.42 -4.21
C VAL A 417 -8.78 -7.59 -3.40
N PHE A 418 -8.81 -8.49 -2.43
CA PHE A 418 -7.71 -8.74 -1.50
C PHE A 418 -7.23 -10.18 -1.70
N LEU A 419 -6.05 -10.32 -2.31
CA LEU A 419 -5.36 -11.60 -2.47
C LEU A 419 -4.21 -11.65 -1.45
N ARG A 420 -4.29 -12.57 -0.48
CA ARG A 420 -3.37 -12.67 0.65
C ARG A 420 -2.72 -14.04 0.73
#